data_AF-A0A0R3Q238-F1
#
_entry.id   AF-A0A0R3Q238-F1
#
_cell.length_a   1.000
_cell.length_b   1.000
_cell.length_c   1.000
_cell.angle_alpha   90.00
_cell.angle_beta   90.00
_cell.angle_gamma   90.00
#
_symmetry.space_group_name_H-M   'P 1'
#
loop_
_entity.id
_entity.type
_entity.pdbx_description
1 polymer ?
#
loop_
_entity_poly.entity_id
_entity_poly.type
_entity_poly.pdbx_seq_one_letter_code
_entity_poly.pdbx_strand_id
1 'polypeptide(L)'
;MCIRDKVDAFIELAQYDWELPASSGYASEYISDLINYLSTTFLSFTNLPSVLARHVCMQTCKHLSSRLSEVLLSPDVRAISMGALEQFSLDVMQCEMFTARCPVSGFDHNTLPMTFAHLRLWYKFSRMIEFEKKSAGFFGINKGDRKKLLDTIIRQLRALSS
;
A
#
# COMPACT_ATOMS: atom_id res chain seq x y z
N MET A 1 -7.49 -21.38 -10.03
CA MET A 1 -6.75 -20.10 -9.94
C MET A 1 -6.31 -19.93 -8.50
N CYS A 2 -5.02 -19.67 -8.25
CA CYS A 2 -4.52 -19.53 -6.87
C CYS A 2 -4.99 -18.19 -6.28
N ILE A 3 -5.08 -18.08 -4.95
CA ILE A 3 -5.45 -16.83 -4.27
C ILE A 3 -4.52 -15.68 -4.66
N ARG A 4 -3.23 -15.97 -4.89
CA ARG A 4 -2.22 -15.02 -5.33
C ARG A 4 -2.56 -14.39 -6.68
N ASP A 5 -2.85 -15.22 -7.68
CA ASP A 5 -3.23 -14.75 -9.01
C ASP A 5 -4.50 -13.90 -8.96
N LYS A 6 -5.39 -14.17 -7.98
CA LYS A 6 -6.60 -13.37 -7.78
C LYS A 6 -6.32 -12.01 -7.17
N VAL A 7 -5.39 -11.94 -6.22
CA VAL A 7 -4.85 -10.66 -5.73
C VAL A 7 -4.27 -9.86 -6.90
N ASP A 8 -3.44 -10.49 -7.74
CA ASP A 8 -2.83 -9.81 -8.89
C ASP A 8 -3.88 -9.23 -9.85
N ALA A 9 -4.92 -10.00 -10.18
CA ALA A 9 -6.02 -9.54 -11.01
C ALA A 9 -6.79 -8.34 -10.42
N PHE A 10 -6.95 -8.26 -9.10
CA PHE A 10 -7.54 -7.07 -8.45
C PHE A 10 -6.59 -5.87 -8.50
N ILE A 11 -5.29 -6.08 -8.29
CA ILE A 11 -4.28 -5.01 -8.35
C ILE A 11 -4.17 -4.42 -9.76
N GLU A 12 -4.37 -5.21 -10.81
CA GLU A 12 -4.40 -4.72 -12.20
C GLU A 12 -5.54 -3.72 -12.46
N LEU A 13 -6.57 -3.68 -11.62
CA LEU A 13 -7.65 -2.68 -11.68
C LEU A 13 -7.26 -1.33 -11.08
N ALA A 14 -6.08 -1.20 -10.47
CA ALA A 14 -5.62 0.03 -9.86
C ALA A 14 -5.42 1.12 -10.92
N GLN A 15 -6.26 2.17 -10.86
CA GLN A 15 -6.20 3.33 -11.75
C GLN A 15 -5.89 4.60 -10.94
N TYR A 16 -4.69 4.65 -10.34
CA TYR A 16 -4.27 5.84 -9.61
C TYR A 16 -4.00 7.01 -10.55
N ASP A 17 -4.70 8.12 -10.32
CA ASP A 17 -4.25 9.43 -10.79
C ASP A 17 -3.15 9.94 -9.86
N TRP A 18 -1.89 9.78 -10.26
CA TRP A 18 -0.74 10.19 -9.45
C TRP A 18 -0.57 11.70 -9.32
N GLU A 19 -1.31 12.50 -10.09
CA GLU A 19 -1.34 13.96 -9.99
C GLU A 19 -2.62 14.48 -9.32
N LEU A 20 -3.44 13.58 -8.75
CA LEU A 20 -4.72 13.88 -8.10
C LEU A 20 -4.60 15.03 -7.08
N PRO A 21 -5.42 16.09 -7.16
CA PRO A 21 -5.27 17.26 -6.31
C PRO A 21 -5.62 17.00 -4.84
N ALA A 22 -6.59 16.11 -4.57
CA ALA A 22 -7.04 15.74 -3.24
C ALA A 22 -7.57 14.30 -3.24
N SER A 23 -7.41 13.59 -2.13
CA SER A 23 -7.98 12.24 -1.97
C SER A 23 -9.51 12.25 -1.94
N SER A 24 -10.13 11.11 -2.26
CA SER A 24 -11.59 10.93 -2.20
C SER A 24 -12.11 10.83 -0.75
N GLY A 25 -11.21 10.61 0.22
CA GLY A 25 -11.54 10.44 1.63
C GLY A 25 -11.95 9.02 2.03
N TYR A 26 -12.08 8.11 1.06
CA TYR A 26 -12.34 6.68 1.28
C TYR A 26 -11.40 5.83 0.42
N ALA A 27 -11.26 4.56 0.76
CA ALA A 27 -10.41 3.65 0.00
C ALA A 27 -11.00 3.33 -1.38
N SER A 28 -10.13 3.07 -2.35
CA SER A 28 -10.46 2.70 -3.72
C SER A 28 -11.35 1.45 -3.77
N GLU A 29 -12.29 1.43 -4.71
CA GLU A 29 -13.27 0.36 -4.86
C GLU A 29 -12.61 -1.02 -5.02
N TYR A 30 -11.56 -1.11 -5.85
CA TYR A 30 -10.83 -2.37 -6.07
C TYR A 30 -10.23 -2.97 -4.80
N ILE A 31 -9.82 -2.14 -3.83
CA ILE A 31 -9.30 -2.61 -2.53
C ILE A 31 -10.45 -3.12 -1.67
N SER A 32 -11.59 -2.43 -1.67
CA SER A 32 -12.77 -2.87 -0.94
C SER A 32 -13.26 -4.23 -1.45
N ASP A 33 -13.30 -4.41 -2.77
CA ASP A 33 -13.67 -5.68 -3.41
C ASP A 33 -12.65 -6.78 -3.15
N LEU A 34 -11.35 -6.47 -3.23
CA LEU A 34 -10.29 -7.40 -2.88
C LEU A 34 -10.40 -7.86 -1.41
N ILE A 35 -10.64 -6.95 -0.47
CA ILE A 35 -10.81 -7.27 0.96
C ILE A 35 -12.06 -8.14 1.16
N ASN A 36 -13.16 -7.84 0.49
CA ASN A 36 -14.37 -8.66 0.55
C ASN A 36 -14.12 -10.08 0.02
N TYR A 37 -13.42 -10.19 -1.10
CA TYR A 37 -12.99 -11.48 -1.65
C TYR A 37 -12.07 -12.25 -0.70
N LEU A 38 -11.05 -11.61 -0.13
CA LEU A 38 -10.13 -12.27 0.82
C LEU A 38 -10.84 -12.68 2.11
N SER A 39 -11.74 -11.84 2.63
CA SER A 39 -12.53 -12.12 3.83
C SER A 39 -13.40 -13.36 3.63
N THR A 40 -14.15 -13.42 2.53
CA THR A 40 -15.01 -14.56 2.20
C THR A 40 -14.18 -15.83 1.93
N THR A 41 -13.04 -15.68 1.26
CA THR A 41 -12.12 -16.79 0.98
C THR A 41 -11.54 -17.38 2.28
N PHE A 42 -11.04 -16.55 3.19
CA PHE A 42 -10.48 -17.05 4.45
C PHE A 42 -11.53 -17.62 5.40
N LEU A 43 -12.77 -17.10 5.39
CA LEU A 43 -13.88 -17.72 6.11
C LEU A 43 -14.21 -19.13 5.60
N SER A 44 -13.95 -19.41 4.32
CA SER A 44 -14.14 -20.75 3.75
C SER A 44 -13.06 -21.76 4.17
N PHE A 45 -12.03 -21.35 4.91
CA PHE A 45 -10.93 -22.23 5.36
C PHE A 45 -11.31 -23.16 6.53
N THR A 46 -12.59 -23.52 6.66
CA THR A 46 -13.14 -24.31 7.77
C THR A 46 -12.51 -25.70 7.89
N ASN A 47 -12.03 -26.28 6.78
CA ASN A 47 -11.44 -27.62 6.74
C ASN A 47 -9.91 -27.63 6.62
N LEU A 48 -9.27 -26.46 6.61
CA LEU A 48 -7.82 -26.38 6.50
C LEU A 48 -7.18 -26.51 7.90
N PRO A 49 -6.06 -27.24 8.03
CA PRO A 49 -5.27 -27.20 9.25
C PRO A 49 -4.92 -25.75 9.63
N SER A 50 -5.10 -25.38 10.90
CA SER A 50 -4.91 -24.00 11.36
C SER A 50 -3.54 -23.41 11.01
N VAL A 51 -2.49 -24.23 11.03
CA VAL A 51 -1.14 -23.84 10.61
C VAL A 51 -1.09 -23.50 9.12
N LEU A 52 -1.75 -24.29 8.27
CA LEU A 52 -1.79 -24.06 6.83
C LEU A 52 -2.65 -22.83 6.49
N ALA A 53 -3.81 -22.67 7.13
CA ALA A 53 -4.67 -21.50 6.98
C ALA A 53 -3.91 -20.20 7.33
N ARG A 54 -3.18 -20.19 8.45
CA ARG A 54 -2.31 -19.08 8.84
C ARG A 54 -1.19 -18.87 7.83
N HIS A 55 -0.52 -19.93 7.38
CA HIS A 55 0.55 -19.78 6.39
C HIS A 55 0.03 -19.11 5.10
N VAL A 56 -1.09 -19.58 4.56
CA VAL A 56 -1.70 -19.01 3.34
C VAL A 56 -2.12 -17.55 3.56
N CYS A 57 -2.76 -17.24 4.69
CA CYS A 57 -3.14 -15.86 5.03
C CYS A 57 -1.92 -14.93 5.09
N MET A 58 -0.86 -15.34 5.79
CA MET A 58 0.38 -14.57 5.92
C MET A 58 1.04 -14.34 4.56
N GLN A 59 1.17 -15.37 3.73
CA GLN A 59 1.74 -15.25 2.39
C GLN A 59 0.90 -14.34 1.50
N THR A 60 -0.42 -14.41 1.61
CA THR A 60 -1.33 -13.55 0.84
C THR A 60 -1.20 -12.07 1.25
N CYS A 61 -1.14 -11.77 2.55
CA CYS A 61 -0.92 -10.40 3.04
C CYS A 61 0.45 -9.84 2.62
N LYS A 62 1.51 -10.66 2.70
CA LYS A 62 2.84 -10.29 2.21
C LYS A 62 2.84 -10.00 0.71
N HIS A 63 2.18 -10.85 -0.07
CA HIS A 63 2.05 -10.67 -1.52
C HIS A 63 1.30 -9.37 -1.84
N LEU A 64 0.17 -9.13 -1.20
CA LEU A 64 -0.60 -7.89 -1.37
C LEU A 64 0.25 -6.65 -1.08
N SER A 65 0.99 -6.63 0.03
CA SER A 65 1.90 -5.53 0.38
C SER A 65 3.00 -5.33 -0.67
N SER A 66 3.58 -6.42 -1.20
CA SER A 66 4.55 -6.36 -2.31
C SER A 66 3.94 -5.73 -3.55
N ARG A 67 2.77 -6.21 -3.98
CA ARG A 67 2.09 -5.71 -5.18
C ARG A 67 1.72 -4.22 -5.06
N LEU A 68 1.23 -3.77 -3.91
CA LEU A 68 0.98 -2.35 -3.66
C LEU A 68 2.27 -1.52 -3.70
N SER A 69 3.38 -2.05 -3.16
CA SER A 69 4.69 -1.41 -3.25
C SER A 69 5.15 -1.28 -4.71
N GLU A 70 4.93 -2.30 -5.53
CA GLU A 70 5.26 -2.27 -6.96
C GLU A 70 4.41 -1.26 -7.75
N VAL A 71 3.12 -1.13 -7.42
CA VAL A 71 2.25 -0.09 -8.02
C VAL A 71 2.80 1.30 -7.72
N LEU A 72 3.15 1.55 -6.45
CA LEU A 72 3.69 2.83 -6.00
C LEU A 72 5.07 3.15 -6.60
N LEU A 73 5.94 2.14 -6.70
CA LEU A 73 7.31 2.27 -7.18
C LEU A 73 7.44 2.02 -8.68
N SER A 74 6.33 1.81 -9.39
CA SER A 74 6.33 1.51 -10.83
C SER A 74 7.11 2.56 -11.62
N PRO A 75 7.93 2.16 -12.62
CA PRO A 75 8.69 3.07 -13.48
C PRO A 75 7.83 4.15 -14.14
N ASP A 76 6.54 3.89 -14.34
CA ASP A 76 5.59 4.82 -14.96
C ASP A 76 5.17 5.95 -14.01
N VAL A 77 5.35 5.77 -12.71
CA VAL A 77 5.11 6.81 -11.70
C VAL A 77 6.28 7.79 -11.69
N ARG A 78 6.08 8.92 -12.36
CA ARG A 78 7.09 10.00 -12.49
C ARG A 78 6.98 11.05 -11.39
N ALA A 79 5.81 11.22 -10.81
CA ALA A 79 5.55 12.16 -9.73
C ALA A 79 4.33 11.67 -8.95
N ILE A 80 4.27 12.01 -7.66
CA ILE A 80 3.14 11.68 -6.79
C ILE A 80 2.73 12.97 -6.08
N SER A 81 1.49 13.39 -6.31
CA SER A 81 0.88 14.52 -5.60
C SER A 81 0.51 14.13 -4.16
N MET A 82 0.24 15.12 -3.31
CA MET A 82 -0.26 14.86 -1.96
C MET A 82 -1.63 14.18 -1.96
N GLY A 83 -2.53 14.55 -2.87
CA GLY A 83 -3.84 13.92 -2.98
C GLY A 83 -3.74 12.45 -3.37
N ALA A 84 -2.89 12.11 -4.34
CA ALA A 84 -2.62 10.73 -4.74
C ALA A 84 -1.95 9.93 -3.62
N LEU A 85 -0.98 10.54 -2.92
CA LEU A 85 -0.30 9.94 -1.77
C LEU A 85 -1.28 9.62 -0.63
N GLU A 86 -2.19 10.55 -0.33
CA GLU A 86 -3.25 10.34 0.66
C GLU A 86 -4.22 9.25 0.23
N GLN A 87 -4.62 9.22 -1.05
CA GLN A 87 -5.49 8.17 -1.59
C GLN A 87 -4.86 6.79 -1.44
N PHE A 88 -3.60 6.64 -1.86
CA PHE A 88 -2.85 5.39 -1.69
C PHE A 88 -2.73 5.00 -0.20
N SER A 89 -2.58 5.99 0.69
CA SER A 89 -2.53 5.70 2.14
C SER A 89 -3.86 5.21 2.69
N LEU A 90 -5.00 5.68 2.18
CA LEU A 90 -6.32 5.17 2.59
C LEU A 90 -6.48 3.70 2.19
N ASP A 91 -5.97 3.32 1.02
CA ASP A 91 -5.99 1.96 0.50
C ASP A 91 -5.13 1.01 1.35
N VAL A 92 -3.91 1.44 1.69
CA VAL A 92 -3.03 0.69 2.62
C VAL A 92 -3.67 0.57 4.01
N MET A 93 -4.27 1.65 4.51
CA MET A 93 -4.96 1.64 5.80
C MET A 93 -6.13 0.64 5.81
N GLN A 94 -6.90 0.55 4.72
CA GLN A 94 -7.99 -0.42 4.63
C GLN A 94 -7.47 -1.86 4.68
N CYS A 95 -6.33 -2.13 4.01
CA CYS A 95 -5.64 -3.42 4.09
C CYS A 95 -5.15 -3.72 5.52
N GLU A 96 -4.54 -2.75 6.21
CA GLU A 96 -4.12 -2.88 7.60
C GLU A 96 -5.32 -3.19 8.52
N MET A 97 -6.42 -2.46 8.38
CA MET A 97 -7.65 -2.67 9.14
C MET A 97 -8.24 -4.07 8.91
N PHE A 98 -8.20 -4.56 7.67
CA PHE A 98 -8.57 -5.94 7.37
C PHE A 98 -7.67 -6.94 8.11
N THR A 99 -6.35 -6.77 8.06
CA THR A 99 -5.41 -7.67 8.75
C THR A 99 -5.51 -7.64 10.27
N ALA A 100 -5.81 -6.48 10.85
CA ALA A 100 -5.97 -6.30 12.31
C ALA A 100 -7.21 -7.04 12.86
N ARG A 101 -8.18 -7.35 12.00
CA ARG A 101 -9.36 -8.17 12.36
C ARG A 101 -9.03 -9.66 12.49
N CYS A 102 -7.78 -10.07 12.28
CA CYS A 102 -7.34 -11.46 12.30
C CYS A 102 -8.21 -12.36 11.42
N PRO A 103 -8.12 -12.23 10.08
CA PRO A 103 -8.98 -12.96 9.14
C PRO A 103 -8.88 -14.50 9.26
N VAL A 104 -7.81 -15.01 9.88
CA VAL A 104 -7.67 -16.40 10.32
C VAL A 104 -7.28 -16.40 11.80
N SER A 105 -7.80 -17.36 12.57
CA SER A 105 -7.51 -17.48 14.00
C SER A 105 -6.05 -17.88 14.28
N GLY A 106 -5.55 -17.51 15.47
CA GLY A 106 -4.22 -17.91 15.95
C GLY A 106 -3.04 -17.03 15.46
N PHE A 107 -3.32 -15.82 14.99
CA PHE A 107 -2.31 -14.77 14.85
C PHE A 107 -2.30 -13.86 16.08
N ASP A 108 -1.13 -13.32 16.42
CA ASP A 108 -1.08 -12.17 17.31
C ASP A 108 -1.61 -10.93 16.59
N HIS A 109 -2.25 -10.03 17.33
CA HIS A 109 -2.94 -8.87 16.78
C HIS A 109 -2.07 -7.99 15.85
N ASN A 110 -0.76 -7.98 16.09
CA ASN A 110 0.19 -7.16 15.34
C ASN A 110 0.91 -7.90 14.20
N THR A 111 0.81 -9.23 14.09
CA THR A 111 1.65 -9.98 13.14
C THR A 111 1.31 -9.67 11.69
N LEU A 112 0.02 -9.68 11.33
CA LEU A 112 -0.42 -9.43 9.96
C LEU A 112 -0.33 -7.94 9.57
N PRO A 113 -0.75 -6.97 10.40
CA PRO A 113 -0.57 -5.55 10.08
C PRO A 113 0.89 -5.16 9.80
N MET A 114 1.86 -5.81 10.46
CA MET A 114 3.28 -5.55 10.23
C MET A 114 3.74 -5.84 8.78
N THR A 115 2.98 -6.62 8.00
CA THR A 115 3.28 -6.83 6.58
C THR A 115 3.17 -5.53 5.74
N PHE A 116 2.41 -4.54 6.21
CA PHE A 116 2.23 -3.24 5.55
C PHE A 116 3.06 -2.10 6.17
N ALA A 117 3.86 -2.40 7.21
CA ALA A 117 4.58 -1.37 7.96
C ALA A 117 5.50 -0.50 7.10
N HIS A 118 6.16 -1.09 6.10
CA HIS A 118 7.03 -0.36 5.17
C HIS A 118 6.27 0.69 4.36
N LEU A 119 5.10 0.35 3.81
CA LEU A 119 4.25 1.27 3.04
C LEU A 119 3.78 2.44 3.91
N ARG A 120 3.40 2.15 5.16
CA ARG A 120 3.01 3.18 6.14
C ARG A 120 4.17 4.12 6.49
N LEU A 121 5.36 3.57 6.72
CA LEU A 121 6.56 4.37 7.00
C LEU A 121 6.91 5.26 5.82
N TRP A 122 6.83 4.73 4.60
CA TRP A 122 7.05 5.49 3.39
C TRP A 122 6.09 6.67 3.26
N TYR A 123 4.78 6.45 3.47
CA TYR A 123 3.80 7.54 3.48
C TYR A 123 4.14 8.62 4.51
N LYS A 124 4.43 8.22 5.75
CA LYS A 124 4.79 9.15 6.83
C LYS A 124 6.03 9.97 6.48
N PHE A 125 7.05 9.33 5.92
CA PHE A 125 8.27 9.99 5.51
C PHE A 125 8.04 10.99 4.37
N SER A 126 7.29 10.59 3.33
CA SER A 126 6.89 11.46 2.22
C SER A 126 6.12 12.68 2.71
N ARG A 127 5.18 12.50 3.66
CA ARG A 127 4.46 13.61 4.28
C ARG A 127 5.34 14.53 5.10
N MET A 128 6.27 13.97 5.88
CA MET A 128 7.20 14.76 6.70
C MET A 128 8.11 15.61 5.82
N ILE A 129 8.63 15.05 4.72
CA ILE A 129 9.39 15.82 3.72
C ILE A 129 8.55 16.96 3.16
N GLU A 130 7.28 16.73 2.85
CA GLU A 130 6.41 17.79 2.34
C GLU A 130 6.10 18.87 3.38
N PHE A 131 5.93 18.47 4.65
CA PHE A 131 5.73 19.42 5.76
C PHE A 131 6.99 20.27 5.99
N GLU A 132 8.17 19.65 6.05
CA GLU A 132 9.45 20.34 6.10
C GLU A 132 9.62 21.28 4.89
N LYS A 133 9.20 20.88 3.68
CA LYS A 133 9.20 21.76 2.49
C LYS A 133 8.21 22.91 2.58
N LYS A 134 7.05 22.78 3.24
CA LYS A 134 6.11 23.90 3.47
C LYS A 134 6.64 24.84 4.55
N SER A 135 7.25 24.28 5.60
CA SER A 135 7.90 25.03 6.68
C SER A 135 9.12 25.81 6.15
N ALA A 136 10.02 25.12 5.44
CA ALA A 136 11.15 25.70 4.72
C ALA A 136 10.70 26.51 3.48
N GLY A 137 9.50 26.28 2.94
CA GLY A 137 8.90 27.05 1.85
C GLY A 137 8.45 28.45 2.26
N PHE A 138 8.39 28.72 3.57
CA PHE A 138 8.42 30.08 4.11
C PHE A 138 9.78 30.78 3.82
N PHE A 139 10.80 30.01 3.47
CA PHE A 139 12.13 30.42 2.98
C PHE A 139 12.48 29.73 1.64
N GLY A 140 11.74 30.08 0.57
CA GLY A 140 12.15 30.01 -0.84
C GLY A 140 13.01 28.83 -1.33
N ILE A 141 12.40 27.77 -1.87
CA ILE A 141 13.07 26.80 -2.77
C ILE A 141 12.20 26.54 -4.01
N ASN A 142 12.80 26.63 -5.19
CA ASN A 142 12.14 26.66 -6.50
C ASN A 142 11.49 25.32 -6.91
N LYS A 143 10.36 25.37 -7.62
CA LYS A 143 9.49 24.21 -7.94
C LYS A 143 10.16 23.11 -8.79
N GLY A 144 11.20 23.45 -9.55
CA GLY A 144 11.95 22.51 -10.41
C GLY A 144 12.90 21.59 -9.64
N ASP A 145 13.51 22.07 -8.57
CA ASP A 145 14.46 21.26 -7.77
C ASP A 145 13.74 20.22 -6.91
N ARG A 146 12.46 20.47 -6.61
CA ARG A 146 11.56 19.57 -5.89
C ARG A 146 11.25 18.29 -6.65
N LYS A 147 11.10 18.37 -7.99
CA LYS A 147 10.85 17.20 -8.86
C LYS A 147 12.08 16.31 -8.93
N LYS A 148 13.26 16.90 -9.08
CA LYS A 148 14.54 16.18 -9.12
C LYS A 148 14.84 15.39 -7.84
N LEU A 149 14.47 15.93 -6.67
CA LEU A 149 14.68 15.26 -5.39
C LEU A 149 13.77 14.03 -5.21
N LEU A 150 12.48 14.16 -5.55
CA LEU A 150 11.55 13.02 -5.51
C LEU A 150 11.96 11.92 -6.50
N ASP A 151 12.37 12.31 -7.71
CA ASP A 151 12.91 11.38 -8.71
C ASP A 151 14.14 10.64 -8.19
N THR A 152 15.03 11.34 -7.47
CA THR A 152 16.24 10.75 -6.89
C THR A 152 15.91 9.73 -5.79
N ILE A 153 14.94 10.03 -4.93
CA ILE A 153 14.49 9.13 -3.85
C ILE A 153 13.85 7.87 -4.43
N ILE A 154 12.94 8.02 -5.40
CA ILE A 154 12.31 6.88 -6.08
C ILE A 154 13.37 6.01 -6.74
N ARG A 155 14.38 6.63 -7.36
CA ARG A 155 15.48 5.90 -8.02
C ARG A 155 16.34 5.12 -7.02
N GLN A 156 16.63 5.68 -5.85
CA GLN A 156 17.36 4.94 -4.81
C GLN A 156 16.54 3.82 -4.18
N LEU A 157 15.24 4.02 -3.97
CA LEU A 157 14.36 2.95 -3.47
C LEU A 157 14.29 1.77 -4.44
N ARG A 158 14.24 2.04 -5.75
CA ARG A 158 14.32 0.98 -6.77
C ARG A 158 15.65 0.22 -6.77
N ALA A 159 16.76 0.89 -6.50
CA ALA A 159 18.07 0.27 -6.43
C ALA A 159 18.27 -0.61 -5.18
N LEU A 160 17.49 -0.37 -4.12
CA LEU A 160 17.50 -1.16 -2.89
C LEU A 160 16.55 -2.37 -2.94
N SER A 161 15.62 -2.39 -3.92
CA SER A 161 14.66 -3.48 -4.12
C SER A 161 15.09 -4.53 -5.15
N SER A 162 16.26 -4.36 -5.78
CA SER A 162 16.88 -5.29 -6.73
C SER A 162 18.07 -6.00 -6.09
#